data_AF-A0A377N6H0-F1
#
_entry.id   AF-A0A377N6H0-F1
#
_cell.length_a   1.000
_cell.length_b   1.000
_cell.length_c   1.000
_cell.angle_alpha   90.00
_cell.angle_beta   90.00
_cell.angle_gamma   90.00
#
_symmetry.space_group_name_H-M   'P 1'
#
loop_
_entity.id
_entity.type
_entity.pdbx_description
1 polymer ?
#
loop_
_entity_poly.entity_id
_entity_poly.type
_entity_poly.pdbx_seq_one_letter_code
_entity_poly.pdbx_strand_id
1 'polypeptide(L)'
;MTSYRPPATGTLALAGKSISATVTCTTATKVAMSFVDNRADSVPAHTNEPTTAATAFGLGKAGDIKIGSYGLSITSIQGDGTAGDLLMSSDKTSWSKMTLDTFANNNTSQQYLSLAATGTTAPKVATVLTFNLKATPSLSSAMGGITETANLDGNTTINFEYL
;
A
#
# COMPACT_ATOMS: atom_id res chain seq x y z
N MET A 1 26.68 -6.41 10.04
CA MET A 1 25.35 -6.89 9.62
C MET A 1 24.55 -7.11 10.89
N THR A 2 23.50 -6.32 11.12
CA THR A 2 22.67 -6.47 12.31
C THR A 2 21.81 -7.71 12.13
N SER A 3 22.11 -8.79 12.87
CA SER A 3 21.30 -10.01 12.88
C SER A 3 19.92 -9.68 13.45
N TYR A 4 18.89 -9.71 12.62
CA TYR A 4 17.52 -9.49 13.06
C TYR A 4 16.98 -10.78 13.69
N ARG A 5 16.76 -10.77 15.01
CA ARG A 5 16.14 -11.91 15.70
C ARG A 5 14.63 -11.86 15.47
N PRO A 6 13.99 -12.93 14.97
CA PRO A 6 12.53 -12.99 14.86
C PRO A 6 11.85 -12.70 16.21
N PRO A 7 10.67 -12.05 16.22
CA PRO A 7 9.97 -11.77 17.46
C PRO A 7 9.51 -13.09 18.09
N ALA A 8 9.52 -13.17 19.43
CA ALA A 8 9.09 -14.38 20.13
C ALA A 8 7.57 -14.62 20.02
N THR A 9 6.79 -13.54 19.91
CA THR A 9 5.33 -13.56 19.71
C THR A 9 4.91 -12.37 18.86
N GLY A 10 3.77 -12.48 18.18
CA GLY A 10 3.19 -11.38 17.40
C GLY A 10 4.07 -10.99 16.22
N THR A 11 4.37 -9.70 16.11
CA THR A 11 5.10 -9.16 14.96
C THR A 11 6.22 -8.21 15.35
N LEU A 12 7.13 -8.02 14.40
CA LEU A 12 8.25 -7.10 14.52
C LEU A 12 8.20 -6.12 13.35
N ALA A 13 7.93 -4.85 13.66
CA ALA A 13 7.92 -3.80 12.65
C ALA A 13 9.34 -3.58 12.09
N LEU A 14 9.41 -3.40 10.79
CA LEU A 14 10.62 -2.99 10.08
C LEU A 14 10.54 -1.52 9.70
N ALA A 15 11.70 -0.92 9.42
CA ALA A 15 11.74 0.43 8.87
C ALA A 15 11.03 0.47 7.51
N GLY A 16 10.12 1.43 7.36
CA GLY A 16 9.40 1.64 6.11
C GLY A 16 10.34 2.09 4.98
N LYS A 17 9.97 1.74 3.74
CA LYS A 17 10.66 2.17 2.53
C LYS A 17 9.72 3.01 1.68
N SER A 18 10.21 4.14 1.20
CA SER A 18 9.45 5.03 0.34
C SER A 18 10.00 5.02 -1.07
N ILE A 19 9.09 5.05 -2.04
CA ILE A 19 9.38 5.25 -3.46
C ILE A 19 8.53 6.39 -4.00
N SER A 20 9.04 7.10 -5.00
CA SER A 20 8.25 8.09 -5.74
C SER A 20 7.84 7.47 -7.07
N ALA A 21 6.57 7.64 -7.44
CA ALA A 21 6.01 7.16 -8.70
C ALA A 21 5.43 8.34 -9.48
N THR A 22 5.64 8.33 -10.79
CA THR A 22 5.11 9.33 -11.72
C THR A 22 4.35 8.64 -12.84
N VAL A 23 3.13 9.10 -13.09
CA VAL A 23 2.27 8.66 -14.19
C VAL A 23 2.03 9.85 -15.11
N THR A 24 2.39 9.69 -16.39
CA THR A 24 2.21 10.71 -17.42
C THR A 24 1.11 10.28 -18.38
N CYS A 25 0.09 11.12 -18.50
CA CYS A 25 -0.99 10.99 -19.47
C CYS A 25 -0.69 11.88 -20.68
N THR A 26 -1.15 11.49 -21.87
CA THR A 26 -1.00 12.31 -23.09
C THR A 26 -1.95 13.52 -23.10
N THR A 27 -3.06 13.42 -22.37
CA THR A 27 -4.05 14.48 -22.18
C THR A 27 -4.35 14.63 -20.68
N ALA A 28 -4.71 15.84 -20.25
CA ALA A 28 -5.11 16.09 -18.88
C ALA A 28 -6.37 15.28 -18.55
N THR A 29 -6.27 14.36 -17.60
CA THR A 29 -7.36 13.43 -17.28
C THR A 29 -7.47 13.18 -15.79
N LYS A 30 -8.64 12.73 -15.35
CA LYS A 30 -8.86 12.26 -13.99
C LYS A 30 -8.45 10.79 -13.91
N VAL A 31 -7.74 10.42 -12.87
CA VAL A 31 -7.24 9.05 -12.69
C VAL A 31 -7.62 8.52 -11.32
N ALA A 32 -8.13 7.30 -11.29
CA ALA A 32 -8.27 6.50 -10.09
C ALA A 32 -7.16 5.44 -10.06
N MET A 33 -6.68 5.12 -8.87
CA MET A 33 -5.75 4.01 -8.65
C MET A 33 -6.27 3.02 -7.62
N SER A 34 -5.98 1.74 -7.82
CA SER A 34 -6.28 0.67 -6.86
C SER A 34 -5.06 -0.25 -6.69
N PHE A 35 -5.01 -0.96 -5.58
CA PHE A 35 -3.87 -1.81 -5.20
C PHE A 35 -4.35 -3.25 -5.02
N VAL A 36 -3.63 -4.21 -5.61
CA VAL A 36 -3.95 -5.64 -5.53
C VAL A 36 -2.75 -6.39 -4.97
N ASP A 37 -2.96 -7.14 -3.90
CA ASP A 37 -1.93 -8.01 -3.33
C ASP A 37 -1.82 -9.32 -4.14
N ASN A 38 -0.69 -9.53 -4.81
CA ASN A 38 -0.42 -10.76 -5.54
C ASN A 38 0.10 -11.88 -4.62
N ARG A 39 0.27 -11.60 -3.33
CA ARG A 39 0.73 -12.50 -2.27
C ARG A 39 -0.27 -12.62 -1.12
N ALA A 40 -1.56 -12.42 -1.39
CA ALA A 40 -2.63 -12.42 -0.37
C ALA A 40 -2.69 -13.72 0.46
N ASP A 41 -2.33 -14.85 -0.16
CA ASP A 41 -2.28 -16.15 0.52
C ASP A 41 -1.15 -16.26 1.56
N SER A 42 -0.19 -15.33 1.55
CA SER A 42 0.93 -15.24 2.47
C SER A 42 0.72 -14.26 3.62
N VAL A 43 -0.41 -13.54 3.66
CA VAL A 43 -0.75 -12.66 4.78
C VAL A 43 -0.99 -13.52 6.03
N PRO A 44 -0.20 -13.33 7.11
CA PRO A 44 -0.41 -14.06 8.35
C PRO A 44 -1.63 -13.53 9.12
N ALA A 45 -2.25 -14.38 9.92
CA ALA A 45 -3.34 -13.98 10.80
C ALA A 45 -2.78 -13.56 12.16
N HIS A 46 -2.61 -12.25 12.37
CA HIS A 46 -2.10 -11.69 13.62
C HIS A 46 -2.97 -10.53 14.10
N THR A 47 -3.26 -10.50 15.41
CA THR A 47 -4.07 -9.45 16.04
C THR A 47 -3.30 -8.18 16.37
N ASN A 48 -1.96 -8.24 16.34
CA ASN A 48 -1.08 -7.16 16.81
C ASN A 48 -0.28 -6.51 15.66
N GLU A 49 -0.69 -6.71 14.40
CA GLU A 49 -0.08 -6.01 13.28
C GLU A 49 -0.62 -4.58 13.14
N PRO A 50 0.20 -3.62 12.66
CA PRO A 50 -0.27 -2.28 12.30
C PRO A 50 -1.33 -2.30 11.19
N THR A 51 -1.33 -3.34 10.36
CA THR A 51 -2.28 -3.56 9.25
C THR A 51 -3.42 -4.46 9.69
N THR A 52 -4.59 -4.29 9.07
CA THR A 52 -5.72 -5.23 9.21
C THR A 52 -5.77 -6.15 7.99
N ALA A 53 -6.61 -7.20 8.02
CA ALA A 53 -6.77 -8.10 6.89
C ALA A 53 -7.09 -7.40 5.55
N ALA A 54 -7.79 -6.24 5.60
CA ALA A 54 -8.13 -5.48 4.40
C ALA A 54 -7.03 -4.56 3.88
N THR A 55 -5.97 -4.35 4.66
CA THR A 55 -4.85 -3.43 4.33
C THR A 55 -3.48 -4.09 4.43
N ALA A 56 -3.44 -5.38 4.77
CA ALA A 56 -2.24 -6.19 4.84
C ALA A 56 -1.93 -6.80 3.47
N PHE A 57 -0.73 -6.52 2.96
CA PHE A 57 -0.18 -7.15 1.76
C PHE A 57 0.85 -8.19 2.19
N GLY A 58 0.90 -9.36 1.58
CA GLY A 58 1.75 -10.47 2.01
C GLY A 58 3.22 -10.28 1.68
N LEU A 59 4.13 -10.62 2.60
CA LEU A 59 5.60 -10.59 2.38
C LEU A 59 6.19 -11.92 1.91
N GLY A 60 5.34 -12.92 1.62
CA GLY A 60 5.79 -14.22 1.14
C GLY A 60 5.72 -15.35 2.14
N LYS A 61 6.19 -16.51 1.66
CA LYS A 61 6.28 -17.73 2.45
C LYS A 61 7.67 -18.36 2.32
N ALA A 62 8.10 -19.03 3.38
CA ALA A 62 9.19 -20.00 3.35
C ALA A 62 8.61 -21.38 3.66
N GLY A 63 8.42 -22.21 2.64
CA GLY A 63 7.54 -23.37 2.74
C GLY A 63 6.11 -22.94 3.07
N ASP A 64 5.56 -23.44 4.17
CA ASP A 64 4.22 -23.06 4.66
C ASP A 64 4.24 -21.89 5.65
N ILE A 65 5.43 -21.43 6.07
CA ILE A 65 5.57 -20.34 7.04
C ILE A 65 5.35 -19.01 6.33
N LYS A 66 4.27 -18.32 6.68
CA LYS A 66 3.99 -16.94 6.29
C LYS A 66 4.95 -15.99 6.96
N ILE A 67 5.73 -15.27 6.18
CA ILE A 67 6.86 -14.46 6.65
C ILE A 67 6.38 -13.20 7.39
N GLY A 68 5.30 -12.58 6.91
CA GLY A 68 4.84 -11.31 7.42
C GLY A 68 3.90 -10.60 6.45
N SER A 69 3.60 -9.35 6.76
CA SER A 69 2.80 -8.48 5.91
C SER A 69 3.43 -7.09 5.80
N TYR A 70 2.94 -6.28 4.89
CA TYR A 70 3.26 -4.86 4.80
C TYR A 70 2.02 -4.04 4.48
N GLY A 71 1.99 -2.82 4.99
CA GLY A 71 1.00 -1.82 4.61
C GLY A 71 1.56 -0.88 3.55
N LEU A 72 0.71 -0.45 2.62
CA LEU A 72 1.03 0.57 1.63
C LEU A 72 0.27 1.85 1.93
N SER A 73 0.96 2.98 1.99
CA SER A 73 0.33 4.29 2.20
C SER A 73 0.86 5.33 1.22
N ILE A 74 -0.01 6.26 0.81
CA ILE A 74 0.40 7.43 0.03
C ILE A 74 0.72 8.56 1.02
N THR A 75 1.95 9.06 0.94
CA THR A 75 2.49 10.08 1.87
C THR A 75 2.50 11.48 1.27
N SER A 76 2.42 11.58 -0.06
CA SER A 76 2.17 12.81 -0.79
C SER A 76 1.57 12.50 -2.15
N ILE A 77 0.79 13.44 -2.69
CA ILE A 77 0.21 13.34 -4.03
C ILE A 77 0.14 14.73 -4.66
N GLN A 78 0.50 14.83 -5.95
CA GLN A 78 0.50 16.06 -6.71
C GLN A 78 0.10 15.80 -8.16
N GLY A 79 -0.51 16.81 -8.78
CA GLY A 79 -0.87 16.81 -10.20
C GLY A 79 -0.31 18.05 -10.87
N ASP A 80 0.48 17.84 -11.92
CA ASP A 80 1.17 18.88 -12.68
C ASP A 80 2.07 19.76 -11.80
N GLY A 81 2.77 19.14 -10.84
CA GLY A 81 3.65 19.84 -9.89
C GLY A 81 2.95 20.48 -8.70
N THR A 82 1.61 20.51 -8.68
CA THR A 82 0.83 21.12 -7.61
C THR A 82 0.31 20.06 -6.64
N ALA A 83 0.69 20.17 -5.37
CA ALA A 83 0.17 19.33 -4.29
C ALA A 83 -1.36 19.38 -4.20
N GLY A 84 -1.97 18.29 -3.73
CA GLY A 84 -3.40 18.23 -3.52
C GLY A 84 -3.79 17.24 -2.44
N ASP A 85 -5.10 17.03 -2.32
CA ASP A 85 -5.67 16.11 -1.32
C ASP A 85 -5.79 14.71 -1.93
N LEU A 86 -5.54 13.69 -1.11
CA LEU A 86 -5.84 12.30 -1.46
C LEU A 86 -7.32 12.03 -1.23
N LEU A 87 -7.98 11.47 -2.24
CA LEU A 87 -9.37 11.02 -2.15
C LEU A 87 -9.43 9.50 -2.10
N MET A 88 -10.51 9.00 -1.54
CA MET A 88 -10.94 7.62 -1.66
C MET A 88 -12.38 7.51 -2.14
N SER A 89 -12.70 6.40 -2.80
CA SER A 89 -14.05 6.02 -3.22
C SER A 89 -14.17 4.51 -3.27
N SER A 90 -15.39 3.97 -3.10
CA SER A 90 -15.71 2.57 -3.35
C SER A 90 -16.37 2.32 -4.70
N ASP A 91 -16.82 3.38 -5.39
CA ASP A 91 -17.67 3.28 -6.59
C ASP A 91 -17.25 4.22 -7.74
N LYS A 92 -16.19 5.02 -7.56
CA LYS A 92 -15.67 6.04 -8.49
C LYS A 92 -16.59 7.24 -8.73
N THR A 93 -17.72 7.33 -8.04
CA THR A 93 -18.71 8.42 -8.15
C THR A 93 -18.77 9.28 -6.90
N SER A 94 -18.79 8.65 -5.73
CA SER A 94 -18.84 9.30 -4.43
C SER A 94 -17.43 9.31 -3.84
N TRP A 95 -16.90 10.51 -3.64
CA TRP A 95 -15.52 10.71 -3.21
C TRP A 95 -15.47 11.40 -1.85
N SER A 96 -14.56 10.93 -1.00
CA SER A 96 -14.25 11.55 0.29
C SER A 96 -12.74 11.72 0.43
N LYS A 97 -12.31 12.59 1.34
CA LYS A 97 -10.89 12.74 1.63
C LYS A 97 -10.37 11.54 2.40
N MET A 98 -9.18 11.10 2.05
CA MET A 98 -8.39 10.13 2.80
C MET A 98 -7.18 10.85 3.38
N THR A 99 -6.93 10.66 4.67
CA THR A 99 -5.73 11.19 5.32
C THR A 99 -4.50 10.53 4.71
N LEU A 100 -3.49 11.33 4.35
CA LEU A 100 -2.18 10.80 3.93
C LEU A 100 -1.59 9.87 5.01
N ASP A 101 -0.75 8.95 4.59
CA ASP A 101 -0.17 7.88 5.42
C ASP A 101 -1.19 6.83 5.96
N THR A 102 -2.49 6.95 5.63
CA THR A 102 -3.46 5.87 5.86
C THR A 102 -3.17 4.70 4.92
N PHE A 103 -3.24 3.47 5.42
CA PHE A 103 -3.03 2.29 4.59
C PHE A 103 -4.14 2.13 3.54
N ALA A 104 -3.73 1.87 2.30
CA ALA A 104 -4.58 1.50 1.19
C ALA A 104 -5.10 0.07 1.36
N ASN A 105 -6.27 -0.21 0.83
CA ASN A 105 -6.84 -1.54 0.82
C ASN A 105 -6.10 -2.44 -0.18
N ASN A 106 -5.99 -3.72 0.15
CA ASN A 106 -5.39 -4.78 -0.68
C ASN A 106 -6.37 -5.41 -1.70
N ASN A 107 -7.46 -4.70 -2.00
CA ASN A 107 -8.58 -5.12 -2.84
C ASN A 107 -9.53 -6.19 -2.25
N THR A 108 -9.41 -6.59 -0.98
CA THR A 108 -10.49 -7.37 -0.33
C THR A 108 -11.75 -6.54 -0.12
N SER A 109 -11.59 -5.22 -0.03
CA SER A 109 -12.65 -4.21 -0.01
C SER A 109 -12.34 -3.17 -1.08
N GLN A 110 -13.28 -2.93 -1.98
CA GLN A 110 -13.10 -2.01 -3.10
C GLN A 110 -12.66 -0.62 -2.61
N GLN A 111 -11.54 -0.15 -3.13
CA GLN A 111 -11.04 1.20 -2.88
C GLN A 111 -10.35 1.73 -4.13
N TYR A 112 -10.72 2.95 -4.50
CA TYR A 112 -10.11 3.75 -5.54
C TYR A 112 -9.56 5.00 -4.90
N LEU A 113 -8.31 5.34 -5.19
CA LEU A 113 -7.66 6.57 -4.73
C LEU A 113 -7.50 7.55 -5.89
N SER A 114 -7.65 8.84 -5.63
CA SER A 114 -7.47 9.89 -6.64
C SER A 114 -6.88 11.15 -6.03
N LEU A 115 -6.34 12.02 -6.87
CA LEU A 115 -5.95 13.37 -6.52
C LEU A 115 -7.17 14.32 -6.56
N ALA A 116 -7.26 15.26 -5.63
CA ALA A 116 -8.11 16.45 -5.70
C ALA A 116 -7.29 17.74 -5.59
N ALA A 117 -7.88 18.86 -5.97
CA ALA A 117 -7.39 20.15 -5.50
C ALA A 117 -7.58 20.24 -3.98
N THR A 118 -6.63 20.89 -3.28
CA THR A 118 -6.72 21.08 -1.82
C THR A 118 -8.05 21.71 -1.43
N GLY A 119 -8.70 21.14 -0.41
CA GLY A 119 -9.98 21.61 0.08
C GLY A 119 -11.20 21.00 -0.62
N THR A 120 -11.01 20.27 -1.72
CA THR A 120 -12.12 19.74 -2.54
C THR A 120 -12.26 18.22 -2.41
N THR A 121 -13.39 17.69 -2.89
CA THR A 121 -13.66 16.23 -2.96
C THR A 121 -13.87 15.73 -4.38
N ALA A 122 -13.67 16.58 -5.39
CA ALA A 122 -13.78 16.18 -6.79
C ALA A 122 -12.40 15.76 -7.33
N PRO A 123 -12.30 14.60 -8.01
CA PRO A 123 -11.08 14.22 -8.72
C PRO A 123 -10.61 15.33 -9.66
N LYS A 124 -9.33 15.69 -9.54
CA LYS A 124 -8.67 16.73 -10.34
C LYS A 124 -8.11 16.12 -11.63
N VAL A 125 -8.22 16.85 -12.74
CA VAL A 125 -7.50 16.52 -13.98
C VAL A 125 -6.01 16.80 -13.82
N ALA A 126 -5.16 15.89 -14.28
CA ALA A 126 -3.71 16.10 -14.35
C ALA A 126 -3.13 15.44 -15.59
N THR A 127 -2.02 16.01 -16.09
CA THR A 127 -1.21 15.38 -17.15
C THR A 127 -0.10 14.54 -16.52
N VAL A 128 0.47 15.03 -15.41
CA VAL A 128 1.49 14.33 -14.63
C VAL A 128 1.01 14.15 -13.20
N LEU A 129 0.67 12.91 -12.84
CA LEU A 129 0.42 12.53 -11.45
C LEU A 129 1.73 12.08 -10.83
N THR A 130 2.09 12.62 -9.67
CA THR A 130 3.23 12.13 -8.87
C THR A 130 2.78 11.85 -7.45
N PHE A 131 3.21 10.73 -6.89
CA PHE A 131 2.89 10.37 -5.51
C PHE A 131 4.04 9.60 -4.86
N ASN A 132 4.17 9.76 -3.55
CA ASN A 132 5.12 8.99 -2.75
C ASN A 132 4.41 7.83 -2.07
N LEU A 133 4.79 6.62 -2.42
CA LEU A 133 4.29 5.38 -1.82
C LEU A 133 5.26 4.90 -0.74
N LYS A 134 4.74 4.61 0.44
CA LYS A 134 5.50 4.05 1.57
C LYS A 134 5.02 2.64 1.86
N ALA A 135 5.95 1.69 1.81
CA ALA A 135 5.75 0.32 2.27
C ALA A 135 6.24 0.19 3.71
N THR A 136 5.38 -0.26 4.62
CA THR A 136 5.69 -0.45 6.04
C THR A 136 5.60 -1.95 6.36
N PRO A 137 6.73 -2.69 6.37
CA PRO A 137 6.71 -4.13 6.59
C PRO A 137 6.71 -4.50 8.08
N SER A 138 6.14 -5.65 8.38
CA SER A 138 6.19 -6.30 9.70
C SER A 138 6.45 -7.80 9.52
N LEU A 139 7.38 -8.34 10.30
CA LEU A 139 7.71 -9.77 10.29
C LEU A 139 6.87 -10.53 11.31
N SER A 140 6.45 -11.74 10.95
CA SER A 140 5.74 -12.67 11.83
C SER A 140 6.69 -13.38 12.79
N SER A 141 6.24 -13.65 14.03
CA SER A 141 6.95 -14.58 14.93
C SER A 141 7.07 -16.00 14.38
N ALA A 142 6.19 -16.39 13.45
CA ALA A 142 6.27 -17.70 12.78
C ALA A 142 7.60 -17.90 12.03
N MET A 143 8.30 -16.81 11.67
CA MET A 143 9.62 -16.87 11.05
C MET A 143 10.67 -17.59 11.90
N GLY A 144 10.46 -17.74 13.22
CA GLY A 144 11.35 -18.52 14.08
C GLY A 144 11.49 -20.00 13.68
N GLY A 145 10.56 -20.54 12.87
CA GLY A 145 10.63 -21.90 12.33
C GLY A 145 11.40 -22.03 11.02
N ILE A 146 11.90 -20.93 10.43
CA ILE A 146 12.63 -20.95 9.17
C ILE A 146 14.11 -21.27 9.47
N THR A 147 14.63 -22.37 8.90
CA THR A 147 16.03 -22.80 9.07
C THR A 147 16.95 -22.34 7.94
N GLU A 148 16.37 -21.96 6.80
CA GLU A 148 17.09 -21.54 5.60
C GLU A 148 16.95 -20.03 5.35
N THR A 149 17.63 -19.52 4.33
CA THR A 149 17.43 -18.13 3.90
C THR A 149 16.02 -17.94 3.34
N ALA A 150 15.27 -16.98 3.87
CA ALA A 150 13.99 -16.56 3.34
C ALA A 150 14.07 -15.13 2.78
N ASN A 151 13.47 -14.93 1.60
CA ASN A 151 13.39 -13.63 0.97
C ASN A 151 12.06 -12.97 1.32
N LEU A 152 12.09 -11.65 1.57
CA LEU A 152 10.87 -10.85 1.61
C LEU A 152 10.46 -10.56 0.17
N ASP A 153 9.41 -11.22 -0.34
CA ASP A 153 9.02 -11.20 -1.75
C ASP A 153 7.61 -10.61 -1.98
N GLY A 154 7.26 -9.61 -1.16
CA GLY A 154 6.02 -8.86 -1.29
C GLY A 154 5.83 -8.26 -2.68
N ASN A 155 4.60 -8.39 -3.21
CA ASN A 155 4.30 -8.00 -4.57
C ASN A 155 2.89 -7.41 -4.68
N THR A 156 2.81 -6.16 -5.14
CA THR A 156 1.54 -5.44 -5.34
C THR A 156 1.44 -4.91 -6.76
N THR A 157 0.28 -5.10 -7.38
CA THR A 157 -0.10 -4.42 -8.62
C THR A 157 -0.80 -3.11 -8.30
N ILE A 158 -0.41 -2.02 -8.95
CA ILE A 158 -1.12 -0.74 -8.93
C ILE A 158 -1.86 -0.62 -10.27
N ASN A 159 -3.19 -0.60 -10.23
CA ASN A 159 -4.01 -0.36 -11.42
C ASN A 159 -4.30 1.13 -11.55
N PHE A 160 -4.31 1.64 -12.77
CA PHE A 160 -4.73 3.00 -13.09
C PHE A 160 -5.92 2.97 -14.03
N GLU A 161 -6.98 3.70 -13.67
CA GLU A 161 -8.21 3.80 -14.43
C GLU A 161 -8.52 5.27 -14.74
N TYR A 162 -8.96 5.54 -15.95
CA TYR A 162 -9.50 6.85 -16.32
C TYR A 162 -10.92 7.01 -15.76
N LEU A 163 -11.24 8.21 -15.27
CA LEU A 163 -12.55 8.58 -14.71
C LEU A 163 -13.38 9.45 -15.66
#